data_AF-A0AAF1ALF2-F1
#
_entry.id   AF-A0AAF1ALF2-F1
#
_cell.length_a   1.000
_cell.length_b   1.000
_cell.length_c   1.000
_cell.angle_alpha   90.00
_cell.angle_beta   90.00
_cell.angle_gamma   90.00
#
_symmetry.space_group_name_H-M   'P 1'
#
loop_
_entity.id
_entity.type
_entity.pdbx_description
1 polymer ?
#
loop_
_entity_poly.entity_id
_entity_poly.type
_entity_poly.pdbx_seq_one_letter_code
_entity_poly.pdbx_strand_id
1 'polypeptide(L)'
;MTTAARPTWAPAKGGNEQGGTRIFGPSQKYSSRDIASHTTLKPRKEGQDTQEELQKRNLRDELEERERRHFSSREDKDRRKGGHLLLEGSKREIEDRMIPRSADADDEVEIKSDDESDDDDDDEDDTEALLAELEQIKKERAEDKLRKERQEQEEQLKVKEAELIRGNPLLNNATSFSVKRRWDDDVVFKNQTRGETKTPKRFINDTIRSDFHRKFLQKYMK
;
A
#
# COMPACT_ATOMS: atom_id res chain seq x y z
N MET A 1 -29.60 61.62 -11.64
CA MET A 1 -28.69 60.52 -12.04
C MET A 1 -28.63 60.49 -13.57
N THR A 2 -27.44 60.42 -14.17
CA THR A 2 -27.28 60.44 -15.64
C THR A 2 -27.44 59.02 -16.22
N THR A 3 -28.03 58.91 -17.41
CA THR A 3 -28.36 57.63 -18.09
C THR A 3 -27.24 57.11 -19.00
N ALA A 4 -26.02 57.64 -18.85
CA ALA A 4 -24.89 57.35 -19.73
C ALA A 4 -24.27 55.98 -19.46
N ALA A 5 -24.18 55.55 -18.19
CA ALA A 5 -23.72 54.21 -17.83
C ALA A 5 -24.89 53.23 -18.00
N ARG A 6 -24.85 52.44 -19.08
CA ARG A 6 -25.88 51.45 -19.42
C ARG A 6 -25.25 50.08 -19.75
N PRO A 7 -25.88 48.96 -19.36
CA PRO A 7 -25.39 47.63 -19.71
C PRO A 7 -25.55 47.34 -21.21
N THR A 8 -24.75 46.41 -21.74
CA THR A 8 -24.86 45.95 -23.13
C THR A 8 -25.81 44.76 -23.20
N TRP A 9 -27.03 45.00 -23.71
CA TRP A 9 -28.04 43.94 -23.89
C TRP A 9 -27.84 43.14 -25.18
N ALA A 10 -27.36 43.79 -26.24
CA ALA A 10 -27.03 43.17 -27.51
C ALA A 10 -25.52 43.38 -27.80
N PRO A 11 -24.75 42.32 -28.08
CA PRO A 11 -23.36 42.47 -28.49
C PRO A 11 -23.30 43.04 -29.91
N ALA A 12 -22.16 43.66 -30.26
CA ALA A 12 -21.89 44.05 -31.64
C ALA A 12 -21.85 42.82 -32.55
N LYS A 13 -22.63 42.83 -33.64
CA LYS A 13 -22.65 41.74 -34.62
C LYS A 13 -21.54 41.97 -35.64
N GLY A 14 -20.63 41.00 -35.76
CA GLY A 14 -19.63 40.99 -36.82
C GLY A 14 -20.31 40.88 -38.19
N GLY A 15 -19.93 41.75 -39.12
CA GLY A 15 -20.51 41.85 -40.46
C GLY A 15 -20.08 43.14 -41.15
N ASN A 16 -20.59 43.38 -42.36
CA ASN A 16 -20.13 44.46 -43.24
C ASN A 16 -20.37 45.89 -42.73
N GLU A 17 -21.14 46.10 -41.66
CA GLU A 17 -21.50 47.44 -41.19
C GLU A 17 -20.78 47.90 -39.93
N GLN A 18 -20.38 46.99 -39.03
CA GLN A 18 -19.72 47.35 -37.77
C GLN A 18 -18.49 46.49 -37.52
N GLY A 19 -17.33 46.99 -37.96
CA GLY A 19 -16.03 46.37 -37.66
C GLY A 19 -15.70 45.08 -38.42
N GLY A 20 -16.64 44.50 -39.17
CA GLY A 20 -16.29 43.54 -40.20
C GLY A 20 -15.70 44.26 -41.41
N THR A 21 -14.96 43.51 -42.22
CA THR A 21 -14.27 43.91 -43.44
C THR A 21 -15.24 44.61 -44.39
N ARG A 22 -15.53 45.90 -44.17
CA ARG A 22 -16.33 46.69 -45.11
C ARG A 22 -15.54 46.67 -46.41
N ILE A 23 -16.12 46.15 -47.48
CA ILE A 23 -15.54 46.12 -48.84
C ILE A 23 -15.53 47.55 -49.43
N PHE A 24 -15.68 48.60 -48.62
CA PHE A 24 -15.49 49.99 -49.03
C PHE A 24 -13.99 50.29 -49.08
N GLY A 25 -13.31 49.66 -50.03
CA GLY A 25 -11.89 49.81 -50.31
C GLY A 25 -10.97 49.05 -49.35
N PRO A 26 -9.97 48.30 -49.86
CA PRO A 26 -8.96 47.71 -49.00
C PRO A 26 -8.16 48.81 -48.29
N SER A 27 -8.05 48.72 -46.97
CA SER A 27 -7.19 49.63 -46.20
C SER A 27 -5.72 49.25 -46.38
N GLN A 28 -4.85 50.25 -46.54
CA GLN A 28 -3.39 50.08 -46.56
C GLN A 28 -2.79 49.98 -45.14
N LYS A 29 -3.63 50.09 -44.10
CA LYS A 29 -3.19 50.02 -42.70
C LYS A 29 -3.11 48.55 -42.27
N TYR A 30 -1.96 48.13 -41.77
CA TYR A 30 -1.76 46.81 -41.16
C TYR A 30 -1.21 46.97 -39.74
N SER A 31 -1.54 46.03 -38.86
CA SER A 31 -0.97 45.94 -37.51
C SER A 31 0.38 45.24 -37.54
N SER A 32 1.21 45.46 -36.51
CA SER A 32 2.43 44.66 -36.33
C SER A 32 2.15 43.16 -36.18
N ARG A 33 0.93 42.78 -35.75
CA ARG A 33 0.45 41.39 -35.68
C ARG A 33 0.06 40.79 -37.03
N ASP A 34 -0.21 41.63 -38.04
CA ASP A 34 -0.61 41.19 -39.38
C ASP A 34 0.60 40.93 -40.28
N ILE A 35 1.82 41.20 -39.78
CA ILE A 35 3.06 40.89 -40.48
C ILE A 35 3.17 39.36 -40.62
N ALA A 36 3.64 38.91 -41.79
CA ALA A 36 3.81 37.50 -42.10
C ALA A 36 4.63 36.78 -41.01
N SER A 37 3.95 35.91 -40.27
CA SER A 37 4.53 35.06 -39.22
C SER A 37 3.92 33.67 -39.33
N HIS A 38 4.71 32.63 -39.00
CA HIS A 38 4.29 31.22 -39.14
C HIS A 38 3.68 30.88 -40.52
N THR A 39 4.36 31.30 -41.59
CA THR A 39 3.92 31.08 -42.98
C THR A 39 3.96 29.62 -43.42
N THR A 40 4.55 28.74 -42.61
CA THR A 40 4.64 27.30 -42.87
C THR A 40 3.82 26.53 -41.84
N LEU A 41 2.85 25.76 -42.33
CA LEU A 41 2.07 24.84 -41.51
C LEU A 41 2.90 23.59 -41.20
N LYS A 42 2.78 23.06 -39.98
CA LYS A 42 3.44 21.83 -39.56
C LYS A 42 2.49 20.64 -39.82
N PRO A 43 2.75 19.79 -40.83
CA PRO A 43 2.01 18.53 -40.96
C PRO A 43 2.47 17.54 -39.89
N ARG A 44 1.58 16.61 -39.51
CA ARG A 44 1.93 15.47 -38.66
C ARG A 44 2.86 14.53 -39.44
N LYS A 45 3.98 14.13 -38.82
CA LYS A 45 4.87 13.09 -39.37
C LYS A 45 4.38 11.71 -38.92
N GLU A 46 4.85 10.66 -39.60
CA GLU A 46 4.66 9.28 -39.16
C GLU A 46 5.12 9.12 -37.70
N GLY A 47 4.32 8.44 -36.89
CA GLY A 47 4.49 8.31 -35.44
C GLY A 47 3.92 9.47 -34.60
N GLN A 48 3.32 10.50 -35.22
CA GLN A 48 2.63 11.60 -34.52
C GLN A 48 1.11 11.54 -34.67
N ASP A 49 0.56 10.33 -34.74
CA ASP A 49 -0.86 10.09 -34.98
C ASP A 49 -1.34 10.73 -36.28
N THR A 50 -0.72 10.32 -37.39
CA THR A 50 -1.23 10.64 -38.72
C THR A 50 -2.63 10.05 -38.91
N GLN A 51 -3.42 10.63 -39.81
CA GLN A 51 -4.79 10.15 -40.06
C GLN A 51 -4.81 8.68 -40.52
N GLU A 52 -3.84 8.27 -41.32
CA GLU A 52 -3.69 6.90 -41.80
C GLU A 52 -3.34 5.92 -40.67
N GLU A 53 -2.50 6.32 -39.71
CA GLU A 53 -2.20 5.51 -38.54
C GLU A 53 -3.41 5.33 -37.64
N LEU A 54 -4.17 6.41 -37.40
CA LEU A 54 -5.38 6.35 -36.58
C LEU A 54 -6.46 5.46 -37.20
N GLN A 55 -6.59 5.44 -38.54
CA GLN A 55 -7.52 4.55 -39.23
C GLN A 55 -7.14 3.07 -39.11
N LYS A 56 -5.84 2.76 -39.01
CA LYS A 56 -5.33 1.38 -38.89
C LYS A 56 -5.35 0.86 -37.44
N ARG A 57 -5.45 1.75 -36.43
CA ARG A 57 -5.37 1.38 -35.01
C ARG A 57 -6.74 1.05 -34.40
N ASN A 58 -6.77 0.00 -33.58
CA ASN A 58 -7.90 -0.30 -32.71
C ASN A 58 -7.83 0.50 -31.41
N LEU A 59 -8.36 1.72 -31.42
CA LEU A 59 -8.27 2.64 -30.27
C LEU A 59 -8.95 2.12 -29.00
N ARG A 60 -9.95 1.23 -29.13
CA ARG A 60 -10.66 0.64 -28.00
C ARG A 60 -9.76 -0.27 -27.18
N ASP A 61 -9.07 -1.19 -27.84
CA ASP A 61 -8.22 -2.19 -27.18
C ASP A 61 -6.99 -1.52 -26.53
N GLU A 62 -6.40 -0.53 -27.23
CA GLU A 62 -5.29 0.27 -26.69
C GLU A 62 -5.70 1.05 -25.43
N LEU A 63 -6.91 1.63 -25.44
CA LEU A 63 -7.46 2.33 -24.28
C LEU A 63 -7.65 1.37 -23.11
N GLU A 64 -8.26 0.20 -23.34
CA GLU A 64 -8.50 -0.79 -22.30
C GLU A 64 -7.19 -1.33 -21.70
N GLU A 65 -6.19 -1.61 -22.52
CA GLU A 65 -4.87 -2.04 -22.04
C GLU A 65 -4.19 -0.94 -21.22
N ARG A 66 -4.25 0.32 -21.68
CA ARG A 66 -3.65 1.45 -20.95
C ARG A 66 -4.35 1.72 -19.63
N GLU A 67 -5.68 1.60 -19.60
CA GLU A 67 -6.46 1.67 -18.37
C GLU A 67 -6.06 0.54 -17.41
N ARG A 68 -5.99 -0.70 -17.88
CA ARG A 68 -5.56 -1.85 -17.08
C ARG A 68 -4.19 -1.62 -16.45
N ARG A 69 -3.20 -1.16 -17.22
CA ARG A 69 -1.85 -0.82 -16.73
C ARG A 69 -1.86 0.33 -15.72
N HIS A 70 -2.70 1.34 -15.92
CA HIS A 70 -2.84 2.45 -15.00
C HIS A 70 -3.49 2.02 -13.67
N PHE A 71 -4.55 1.21 -13.72
CA PHE A 71 -5.22 0.68 -12.54
C PHE A 71 -4.33 -0.27 -11.75
N SER A 72 -3.59 -1.16 -12.41
CA SER A 72 -2.65 -2.06 -11.72
C SER A 72 -1.52 -1.28 -11.02
N SER A 73 -0.95 -0.27 -11.70
CA SER A 73 0.07 0.61 -11.12
C SER A 73 -0.45 1.42 -9.92
N ARG A 74 -1.71 1.87 -10.00
CA ARG A 74 -2.36 2.62 -8.92
C ARG A 74 -2.69 1.75 -7.72
N GLU A 75 -3.19 0.54 -7.95
CA GLU A 75 -3.49 -0.44 -6.90
C GLU A 75 -2.22 -0.83 -6.13
N ASP A 76 -1.11 -1.08 -6.83
CA ASP A 76 0.19 -1.35 -6.19
C ASP A 76 0.69 -0.16 -5.36
N LYS A 77 0.48 1.07 -5.86
CA LYS A 77 0.87 2.28 -5.14
C LYS A 77 0.00 2.52 -3.90
N ASP A 78 -1.29 2.22 -3.98
CA ASP A 78 -2.22 2.37 -2.87
C ASP A 78 -2.02 1.28 -1.80
N ARG A 79 -1.68 0.04 -2.20
CA ARG A 79 -1.26 -1.04 -1.27
C ARG A 79 0.02 -0.71 -0.52
N ARG A 80 1.03 -0.19 -1.23
CA ARG A 80 2.30 0.27 -0.59
C ARG A 80 2.10 1.51 0.29
N LYS A 81 1.01 2.24 0.09
CA LYS A 81 0.60 3.41 0.87
C LYS A 81 -0.59 3.07 1.77
N GLY A 82 -0.59 1.86 2.34
CA GLY A 82 -1.64 1.37 3.21
C GLY A 82 -1.96 2.36 4.34
N GLY A 83 -3.20 2.82 4.36
CA GLY A 83 -3.82 3.43 5.55
C GLY A 83 -4.57 4.75 5.41
N HIS A 84 -4.94 5.26 4.22
CA HIS A 84 -5.71 6.54 4.18
C HIS A 84 -6.63 6.77 2.96
N LEU A 85 -7.23 5.76 2.31
CA LEU A 85 -8.25 6.06 1.27
C LEU A 85 -9.35 5.00 1.25
N LEU A 86 -10.16 4.98 2.31
CA LEU A 86 -11.49 4.37 2.24
C LEU A 86 -12.45 5.40 1.62
N LEU A 87 -12.59 5.37 0.30
CA LEU A 87 -13.67 6.04 -0.39
C LEU A 87 -14.29 5.07 -1.40
N GLU A 88 -15.01 4.09 -0.86
CA GLU A 88 -15.96 3.29 -1.62
C GLU A 88 -17.31 3.35 -0.90
N GLY A 89 -18.06 4.41 -1.19
CA GLY A 89 -19.40 4.67 -0.67
C GLY A 89 -20.37 4.98 -1.80
N SER A 90 -20.49 4.07 -2.78
CA SER A 90 -21.63 4.04 -3.70
C SER A 90 -21.64 2.79 -4.59
N LYS A 91 -21.81 1.60 -3.99
CA LYS A 91 -22.38 0.49 -4.75
C LYS A 91 -23.42 -0.20 -3.87
N ARG A 92 -24.65 -0.15 -4.40
CA ARG A 92 -25.90 -0.55 -3.77
C ARG A 92 -25.85 -2.03 -3.43
N GLU A 93 -26.22 -2.32 -2.20
CA GLU A 93 -26.60 -3.62 -1.67
C GLU A 93 -27.69 -4.22 -2.58
N ILE A 94 -27.36 -5.28 -3.31
CA ILE A 94 -28.32 -6.22 -3.88
C ILE A 94 -27.79 -7.59 -3.48
N GLU A 95 -28.55 -8.21 -2.57
CA GLU A 95 -28.48 -9.62 -2.21
C GLU A 95 -28.50 -10.51 -3.45
N ASP A 96 -27.56 -11.46 -3.55
CA ASP A 96 -27.82 -12.88 -3.86
C ASP A 96 -26.52 -13.62 -4.23
N ARG A 97 -25.98 -14.39 -3.28
CA ARG A 97 -25.73 -15.84 -3.43
C ARG A 97 -24.89 -16.40 -2.29
N MET A 98 -25.52 -17.31 -1.56
CA MET A 98 -24.93 -18.25 -0.61
C MET A 98 -23.80 -19.08 -1.25
N ILE A 99 -22.69 -19.23 -0.53
CA ILE A 99 -21.87 -20.45 -0.54
C ILE A 99 -21.41 -20.70 0.91
N PRO A 100 -21.87 -21.76 1.60
CA PRO A 100 -21.29 -22.18 2.87
C PRO A 100 -20.06 -23.03 2.56
N ARG A 101 -18.87 -22.55 2.94
CA ARG A 101 -17.64 -23.34 2.85
C ARG A 101 -17.42 -24.01 4.21
N SER A 102 -17.66 -25.32 4.20
CA SER A 102 -17.48 -26.26 5.30
C SER A 102 -16.08 -26.20 5.89
N ALA A 103 -16.05 -26.32 7.22
CA ALA A 103 -14.88 -26.61 8.02
C ALA A 103 -14.39 -28.05 7.78
N ASP A 104 -13.08 -28.20 7.66
CA ASP A 104 -12.28 -29.41 7.98
C ASP A 104 -10.83 -28.91 8.08
N ALA A 105 -10.27 -28.75 9.28
CA ALA A 105 -9.61 -29.77 10.12
C ALA A 105 -8.14 -29.95 9.74
N ASP A 106 -7.30 -29.82 10.77
CA ASP A 106 -5.85 -29.95 10.78
C ASP A 106 -5.33 -31.14 9.96
N ASP A 107 -4.24 -30.91 9.22
CA ASP A 107 -3.20 -31.93 9.10
C ASP A 107 -1.83 -31.27 8.88
N GLU A 108 -1.04 -31.29 9.94
CA GLU A 108 0.35 -30.88 10.04
C GLU A 108 1.18 -32.17 10.07
N VAL A 109 2.06 -32.41 9.10
CA VAL A 109 3.19 -33.33 9.29
C VAL A 109 4.38 -33.05 8.36
N GLU A 110 5.54 -33.31 8.95
CA GLU A 110 6.88 -32.87 8.63
C GLU A 110 7.55 -33.60 7.45
N ILE A 111 8.58 -32.92 6.93
CA ILE A 111 9.55 -33.41 5.95
C ILE A 111 10.77 -33.99 6.69
N LYS A 112 11.22 -35.20 6.29
CA LYS A 112 12.62 -35.67 6.06
C LYS A 112 12.65 -37.22 6.05
N SER A 113 12.96 -37.91 4.94
CA SER A 113 14.31 -38.25 4.39
C SER A 113 15.23 -38.88 5.45
N ASP A 114 15.91 -40.01 5.32
CA ASP A 114 16.25 -40.98 4.25
C ASP A 114 17.10 -42.04 5.00
N ASP A 115 16.93 -43.34 4.79
CA ASP A 115 18.03 -44.33 4.96
C ASP A 115 17.67 -45.69 4.36
N GLU A 116 18.55 -46.19 3.49
CA GLU A 116 18.45 -47.42 2.72
C GLU A 116 18.88 -48.65 3.54
N SER A 117 18.19 -49.79 3.37
CA SER A 117 18.85 -51.11 3.25
C SER A 117 17.87 -52.13 2.69
N ASP A 118 18.32 -52.78 1.62
CA ASP A 118 17.74 -53.91 0.92
C ASP A 118 18.26 -55.25 1.49
N ASP A 119 17.55 -56.33 1.17
CA ASP A 119 17.99 -57.74 1.03
C ASP A 119 17.57 -58.82 2.06
N ASP A 120 16.79 -59.77 1.50
CA ASP A 120 16.61 -61.23 1.64
C ASP A 120 16.14 -61.97 2.92
N ASP A 121 14.92 -62.52 2.77
CA ASP A 121 14.41 -63.91 2.88
C ASP A 121 14.88 -64.97 3.92
N ASP A 122 13.86 -65.74 4.31
CA ASP A 122 13.76 -67.17 4.66
C ASP A 122 14.01 -67.71 6.10
N ASP A 123 13.17 -68.70 6.39
CA ASP A 123 12.80 -69.39 7.62
C ASP A 123 13.96 -70.08 8.40
N GLU A 124 13.83 -70.18 9.74
CA GLU A 124 13.83 -71.48 10.49
C GLU A 124 13.98 -71.29 12.02
N ASP A 125 13.14 -72.04 12.74
CA ASP A 125 12.90 -72.06 14.18
C ASP A 125 14.06 -72.72 14.97
N ASP A 126 14.10 -72.47 16.29
CA ASP A 126 14.90 -73.16 17.35
C ASP A 126 16.14 -72.48 18.00
N THR A 127 16.33 -71.14 17.97
CA THR A 127 17.32 -70.46 18.88
C THR A 127 16.89 -69.13 19.55
N GLU A 128 15.63 -68.72 19.45
CA GLU A 128 15.18 -67.36 19.84
C GLU A 128 15.00 -67.10 21.36
N ALA A 129 14.88 -68.12 22.20
CA ALA A 129 14.45 -67.91 23.59
C ALA A 129 15.51 -67.23 24.51
N LEU A 130 16.80 -67.27 24.18
CA LEU A 130 17.89 -66.84 25.08
C LEU A 130 18.46 -65.45 24.75
N LEU A 131 18.30 -64.96 23.52
CA LEU A 131 18.74 -63.62 23.11
C LEU A 131 17.71 -62.53 23.47
N ALA A 132 16.43 -62.87 23.49
CA ALA A 132 15.34 -61.96 23.86
C ALA A 132 15.42 -61.49 25.34
N GLU A 133 15.93 -62.33 26.26
CA GLU A 133 16.07 -61.96 27.68
C GLU A 133 17.22 -60.97 27.92
N LEU A 134 18.33 -61.08 27.19
CA LEU A 134 19.44 -60.11 27.26
C LEU A 134 19.09 -58.77 26.59
N GLU A 135 18.29 -58.78 25.54
CA GLU A 135 17.79 -57.57 24.90
C GLU A 135 16.76 -56.84 25.77
N GLN A 136 15.89 -57.56 26.47
CA GLN A 136 15.01 -56.94 27.48
C GLN A 136 15.82 -56.27 28.60
N ILE A 137 16.83 -56.94 29.16
CA ILE A 137 17.67 -56.35 30.23
C ILE A 137 18.49 -55.16 29.72
N LYS A 138 18.99 -55.19 28.48
CA LYS A 138 19.71 -54.05 27.88
C LYS A 138 18.77 -52.88 27.57
N LYS A 139 17.57 -53.16 27.07
CA LYS A 139 16.56 -52.14 26.75
C LYS A 139 16.03 -51.46 28.00
N GLU A 140 15.77 -52.22 29.06
CA GLU A 140 15.36 -51.68 30.37
C GLU A 140 16.46 -50.80 30.98
N ARG A 141 17.73 -51.24 30.97
CA ARG A 141 18.86 -50.41 31.42
C ARG A 141 19.09 -49.17 30.57
N ALA A 142 18.90 -49.26 29.26
CA ALA A 142 19.05 -48.12 28.37
C ALA A 142 17.96 -47.07 28.63
N GLU A 143 16.73 -47.50 28.89
CA GLU A 143 15.60 -46.61 29.20
C GLU A 143 15.79 -45.92 30.57
N ASP A 144 16.21 -46.65 31.60
CA ASP A 144 16.49 -46.05 32.91
C ASP A 144 17.68 -45.09 32.89
N LYS A 145 18.73 -45.42 32.12
CA LYS A 145 19.88 -44.53 31.94
C LYS A 145 19.49 -43.27 31.18
N LEU A 146 18.66 -43.37 30.14
CA LEU A 146 18.16 -42.23 29.38
C LEU A 146 17.24 -41.34 30.22
N ARG A 147 16.40 -41.93 31.07
CA ARG A 147 15.57 -41.19 32.02
C ARG A 147 16.42 -40.43 33.05
N LYS A 148 17.47 -41.07 33.58
CA LYS A 148 18.38 -40.45 34.55
C LYS A 148 19.25 -39.37 33.92
N GLU A 149 19.75 -39.59 32.71
CA GLU A 149 20.54 -38.60 31.96
C GLU A 149 19.70 -37.37 31.59
N ARG A 150 18.43 -37.55 31.22
CA ARG A 150 17.51 -36.42 31.02
C ARG A 150 17.31 -35.60 32.30
N GLN A 151 17.15 -36.26 33.45
CA GLN A 151 17.03 -35.57 34.75
C GLN A 151 18.31 -34.80 35.11
N GLU A 152 19.48 -35.40 34.92
CA GLU A 152 20.77 -34.73 35.19
C GLU A 152 21.01 -33.55 34.24
N GLN A 153 20.62 -33.66 32.96
CA GLN A 153 20.68 -32.55 32.02
C GLN A 153 19.73 -31.41 32.40
N GLU A 154 18.50 -31.71 32.82
CA GLU A 154 17.56 -30.69 33.32
C GLU A 154 18.09 -29.99 34.57
N GLU A 155 18.68 -30.72 35.51
CA GLU A 155 19.30 -30.15 36.71
C GLU A 155 20.50 -29.27 36.36
N GLN A 156 21.37 -29.72 35.44
CA GLN A 156 22.52 -28.93 34.97
C GLN A 156 22.09 -27.66 34.25
N LEU A 157 21.04 -27.72 33.41
CA LEU A 157 20.50 -26.54 32.74
C LEU A 157 19.93 -25.55 33.76
N LYS A 158 19.23 -26.04 34.79
CA LYS A 158 18.66 -25.20 35.84
C LYS A 158 19.72 -24.54 36.72
N VAL A 159 20.81 -25.25 37.03
CA VAL A 159 21.97 -24.68 37.74
C VAL A 159 22.68 -23.63 36.87
N LYS A 160 22.88 -23.93 35.59
CA LYS A 160 23.51 -22.99 34.64
C LYS A 160 22.66 -21.75 34.42
N GLU A 161 21.34 -21.88 34.40
CA GLU A 161 20.40 -20.76 34.35
C GLU A 161 20.47 -19.92 35.63
N ALA A 162 20.51 -20.55 36.81
CA ALA A 162 20.63 -19.85 38.08
C ALA A 162 21.97 -19.09 38.21
N GLU A 163 23.07 -19.68 37.74
CA GLU A 163 24.39 -19.00 37.68
C GLU A 163 24.41 -17.86 36.67
N LEU A 164 23.76 -18.01 35.51
CA LEU A 164 23.66 -16.95 34.51
C LEU A 164 22.85 -15.75 35.05
N ILE A 165 21.76 -16.01 35.77
CA ILE A 165 20.92 -14.98 36.39
C ILE A 165 21.69 -14.30 37.53
N ARG A 166 22.38 -15.08 38.38
CA ARG A 166 23.12 -14.54 39.54
C ARG A 166 24.41 -13.82 39.13
N GLY A 167 25.07 -14.28 38.07
CA GLY A 167 26.34 -13.74 37.58
C GLY A 167 26.21 -12.47 36.75
N ASN A 168 24.98 -12.04 36.42
CA ASN A 168 24.75 -10.83 35.65
C ASN A 168 24.54 -9.60 36.56
N PRO A 169 25.57 -8.74 36.75
CA PRO A 169 25.46 -7.56 37.60
C PRO A 169 24.48 -6.50 37.07
N LEU A 170 24.09 -6.56 35.78
CA LEU A 170 23.07 -5.69 35.19
C LEU A 170 21.64 -6.08 35.64
N LEU A 171 21.40 -7.36 35.95
CA LEU A 171 20.13 -7.85 36.48
C LEU A 171 20.03 -7.67 38.00
N ASN A 172 21.16 -7.76 38.71
CA ASN A 172 21.18 -7.64 40.17
C ASN A 172 21.15 -6.20 40.70
N ASN A 173 21.55 -5.21 39.89
CA ASN A 173 21.41 -3.81 40.27
C ASN A 173 20.11 -3.22 39.69
N ALA A 174 18.98 -3.71 40.18
CA ALA A 174 17.68 -3.08 39.98
C ALA A 174 17.57 -1.78 40.80
N THR A 175 18.56 -0.88 40.70
CA THR A 175 18.32 0.53 41.02
C THR A 175 17.34 1.02 39.97
N SER A 176 16.04 0.97 40.32
CA SER A 176 14.97 1.53 39.53
C SER A 176 15.30 3.00 39.26
N PHE A 177 15.89 3.30 38.11
CA PHE A 177 16.05 4.65 37.59
C PHE A 177 14.69 5.16 37.10
N SER A 178 13.68 5.04 37.97
CA SER A 178 12.37 5.63 37.76
C SER A 178 12.55 7.12 37.98
N VAL A 179 12.61 7.88 36.90
CA VAL A 179 12.55 9.35 36.93
C VAL A 179 11.32 9.74 37.74
N LYS A 180 11.54 10.14 39.00
CA LYS A 180 10.48 10.30 40.02
C LYS A 180 9.49 11.41 39.69
N ARG A 181 9.95 12.39 38.92
CA ARG A 181 9.17 13.49 38.36
C ARG A 181 9.77 13.85 37.01
N ARG A 182 8.96 13.79 35.96
CA ARG A 182 9.32 14.28 34.64
C ARG A 182 9.10 15.79 34.63
N TRP A 183 9.89 16.55 33.88
CA TRP A 183 9.67 17.99 33.71
C TRP A 183 8.27 18.30 33.16
N ASP A 184 7.74 17.38 32.35
CA ASP A 184 6.38 17.39 31.82
C ASP A 184 5.29 17.07 32.85
N ASP A 185 5.60 16.63 34.07
CA ASP A 185 4.61 16.12 35.04
C ASP A 185 3.75 17.26 35.64
N ASP A 186 4.34 18.45 35.80
CA ASP A 186 3.69 19.66 36.34
C ASP A 186 3.14 20.57 35.22
N VAL A 187 2.42 19.97 34.27
CA VAL A 187 1.74 20.68 33.18
C VAL A 187 0.26 20.37 33.25
N VAL A 188 -0.58 21.40 33.33
CA VAL A 188 -2.04 21.29 33.52
C VAL A 188 -2.77 20.66 32.32
N PHE A 189 -2.16 20.65 31.14
CA PHE A 189 -2.72 20.03 29.92
C PHE A 189 -1.77 18.96 29.39
N LYS A 190 -2.27 17.73 29.24
CA LYS A 190 -1.53 16.60 28.65
C LYS A 190 -2.16 16.23 27.31
N ASN A 191 -1.31 15.91 26.32
CA ASN A 191 -1.70 15.16 25.12
C ASN A 191 -2.92 15.72 24.32
N GLN A 192 -3.12 17.04 24.28
CA GLN A 192 -4.29 17.66 23.63
C GLN A 192 -4.46 17.34 22.14
N THR A 193 -3.36 17.11 21.42
CA THR A 193 -3.34 16.80 19.98
C THR A 193 -3.22 15.30 19.69
N ARG A 194 -3.23 14.45 20.73
CA ARG A 194 -3.09 13.01 20.57
C ARG A 194 -4.36 12.46 19.92
N GLY A 195 -4.26 12.07 18.66
CA GLY A 195 -5.37 11.56 17.85
C GLY A 195 -5.96 12.57 16.87
N GLU A 196 -5.37 13.77 16.71
CA GLU A 196 -5.86 14.71 15.71
C GLU A 196 -5.67 14.13 14.29
N THR A 197 -6.80 13.88 13.61
CA THR A 197 -6.80 13.37 12.25
C THR A 197 -6.30 14.46 11.31
N LYS A 198 -5.19 14.19 10.61
CA LYS A 198 -4.71 15.10 9.56
C LYS A 198 -5.82 15.31 8.54
N THR A 199 -5.98 16.55 8.08
CA THR A 199 -7.00 16.85 7.08
C THR A 199 -6.74 16.02 5.81
N PRO A 200 -7.71 15.20 5.36
CA PRO A 200 -7.54 14.38 4.17
C PRO A 200 -7.30 15.28 2.96
N LYS A 201 -6.49 14.79 2.01
CA LYS A 201 -6.31 15.45 0.72
C LYS A 201 -7.63 15.43 -0.03
N ARG A 202 -8.29 16.59 -0.07
CA ARG A 202 -9.59 16.78 -0.71
C ARG A 202 -9.50 17.91 -1.72
N PHE A 203 -10.33 17.83 -2.75
CA PHE A 203 -10.58 18.95 -3.66
C PHE A 203 -11.99 19.47 -3.40
N ILE A 204 -12.13 20.78 -3.23
CA ILE A 204 -13.41 21.45 -3.02
C ILE A 204 -13.60 22.40 -4.18
N ASN A 205 -14.67 22.22 -4.95
CA ASN A 205 -15.07 23.12 -6.03
C ASN A 205 -15.79 24.36 -5.46
N ASP A 206 -15.09 25.12 -4.63
CA ASP A 206 -15.56 26.35 -3.99
C ASP A 206 -14.36 27.28 -3.79
N THR A 207 -14.43 28.50 -4.31
CA THR A 207 -13.29 29.44 -4.31
C THR A 207 -12.97 30.01 -2.94
N ILE A 208 -13.92 30.02 -1.99
CA ILE A 208 -13.71 30.60 -0.65
C ILE A 208 -13.53 29.53 0.43
N ARG A 209 -14.15 28.36 0.25
CA ARG A 209 -14.03 27.25 1.22
C ARG A 209 -12.92 26.27 0.87
N SER A 210 -12.35 26.35 -0.33
CA SER A 210 -11.20 25.52 -0.71
C SER A 210 -10.06 25.66 0.28
N ASP A 211 -9.41 24.54 0.58
CA ASP A 211 -8.21 24.50 1.42
C ASP A 211 -7.11 25.40 0.85
N PHE A 212 -7.08 25.63 -0.47
CA PHE A 212 -6.20 26.61 -1.09
C PHE A 212 -6.49 28.04 -0.60
N HIS A 213 -7.75 28.46 -0.65
CA HIS A 213 -8.14 29.81 -0.25
C HIS A 213 -7.95 30.05 1.24
N ARG A 214 -8.29 29.06 2.09
CA ARG A 214 -8.04 29.13 3.53
C ARG A 214 -6.56 29.33 3.84
N LYS A 215 -5.67 28.57 3.18
CA LYS A 215 -4.20 28.71 3.32
C LYS A 215 -3.70 30.05 2.75
N PHE A 216 -4.28 30.51 1.66
CA PHE A 216 -3.95 31.81 1.07
C PHE A 216 -4.26 32.95 2.06
N LEU A 217 -5.48 32.97 2.62
CA LEU A 217 -5.85 33.96 3.63
C LEU A 217 -4.95 33.87 4.85
N GLN A 218 -4.73 32.69 5.43
CA GLN A 218 -3.83 32.51 6.57
C GLN A 218 -2.40 33.01 6.31
N LYS A 219 -1.93 32.95 5.06
CA LYS A 219 -0.58 33.38 4.67
C LYS A 219 -0.48 34.89 4.45
N TYR A 220 -1.47 35.49 3.79
CA TYR A 220 -1.40 36.88 3.31
C TYR A 220 -2.23 37.86 4.14
N MET A 221 -3.16 37.37 4.96
CA MET A 221 -3.98 38.15 5.88
C MET A 221 -3.73 37.61 7.28
N LYS A 222 -3.06 38.41 8.11
CA LYS A 222 -2.71 38.07 9.48
C LYS A 222 -3.62 38.78 10.46
#